data_AF-A0A1C0SJ27-F1
#
_entry.id   AF-A0A1C0SJ27-F1
#
_cell.length_a   1.000
_cell.length_b   1.000
_cell.length_c   1.000
_cell.angle_alpha   90.00
_cell.angle_beta   90.00
_cell.angle_gamma   90.00
#
_symmetry.space_group_name_H-M   'P 1'
#
loop_
_entity.id
_entity.type
_entity.pdbx_description
1 polymer ?
#
loop_
_entity_poly.entity_id
_entity_poly.type
_entity_poly.pdbx_seq_one_letter_code
_entity_poly.pdbx_strand_id
1 'polypeptide(L)'
;MDAKADHAAAGTRKKSRFARSVPAARELVIGASLWGAAMTLSAWFGLWLRERALTFHLSELLVLFGVGALMAWPPSLFLARFAALERRIETRFAAYLFFLALGTIGMTAMLFALDYRAFYAQWHAPVGTRTWLFQFAFTTAIAFYQFLVMGLRLYLPVGGAILLGVSLWLANGRGEQR
;
A
#
# COMPACT_ATOMS: atom_id res chain seq x y z
N MET A 1 35.89 -24.16 9.89
CA MET A 1 35.92 -23.13 8.81
C MET A 1 34.56 -22.98 8.12
N ASP A 2 33.54 -23.73 8.55
CA ASP A 2 32.25 -23.88 7.87
C ASP A 2 31.26 -22.73 8.09
N ALA A 3 31.27 -22.10 9.27
CA ALA A 3 30.37 -20.97 9.55
C ALA A 3 30.57 -19.77 8.61
N LYS A 4 31.82 -19.52 8.18
CA LYS A 4 32.13 -18.40 7.25
C LYS A 4 31.65 -18.70 5.82
N ALA A 5 31.67 -19.97 5.41
CA ALA A 5 31.16 -20.40 4.11
C ALA A 5 29.62 -20.32 4.06
N ASP A 6 28.93 -20.71 5.14
CA ASP A 6 27.47 -20.62 5.24
C ASP A 6 26.96 -19.17 5.23
N HIS A 7 27.64 -18.25 5.92
CA HIS A 7 27.29 -16.82 5.87
C HIS A 7 27.50 -16.21 4.48
N ALA A 8 28.57 -16.59 3.78
CA ALA A 8 28.83 -16.14 2.41
C ALA A 8 27.77 -16.67 1.43
N ALA A 9 27.39 -17.94 1.54
CA ALA A 9 26.35 -18.58 0.72
C ALA A 9 24.94 -18.02 0.99
N ALA A 10 24.62 -17.70 2.26
CA ALA A 10 23.37 -17.04 2.62
C ALA A 10 23.28 -15.62 2.02
N GLY A 11 24.41 -14.89 2.01
CA GLY A 11 24.52 -13.56 1.41
C GLY A 11 24.30 -13.56 -0.10
N THR A 12 24.92 -14.49 -0.83
CA THR A 12 24.75 -14.62 -2.29
C THR A 12 23.33 -15.05 -2.67
N ARG A 13 22.73 -15.98 -1.91
CA ARG A 13 21.33 -16.40 -2.11
C ARG A 13 20.35 -15.24 -1.86
N LYS A 14 20.55 -14.42 -0.83
CA LYS A 14 19.73 -13.22 -0.57
C LYS A 14 19.87 -12.17 -1.67
N LYS A 15 21.08 -11.90 -2.17
CA LYS A 15 21.31 -10.98 -3.30
C LYS A 15 20.61 -11.46 -4.58
N SER A 16 20.67 -12.76 -4.88
CA SER A 16 19.94 -13.37 -6.00
C SER A 16 18.42 -13.26 -5.85
N ARG A 17 17.89 -13.45 -4.65
CA ARG A 17 16.45 -13.28 -4.37
C ARG A 17 16.01 -11.83 -4.53
N PHE A 18 16.80 -10.87 -4.05
CA PHE A 18 16.51 -9.45 -4.20
C PHE A 18 16.43 -9.05 -5.68
N ALA A 19 17.45 -9.38 -6.49
CA ALA A 19 17.48 -9.08 -7.91
C ALA A 19 16.28 -9.68 -8.67
N ARG A 20 15.89 -10.92 -8.35
CA ARG A 20 14.71 -11.59 -8.93
C ARG A 20 13.35 -11.04 -8.45
N SER A 21 13.34 -10.17 -7.43
CA SER A 21 12.11 -9.59 -6.87
C SER A 21 11.83 -8.18 -7.38
N VAL A 22 12.83 -7.51 -7.96
CA VAL A 22 12.68 -6.16 -8.52
C VAL A 22 11.75 -6.23 -9.74
N PRO A 23 10.64 -5.46 -9.76
CA PRO A 23 9.77 -5.40 -10.92
C PRO A 23 10.38 -4.62 -12.08
N ALA A 24 9.96 -4.97 -13.30
CA ALA A 24 10.37 -4.22 -14.49
C ALA A 24 9.81 -2.80 -14.44
N ALA A 25 10.55 -1.81 -14.96
CA ALA A 25 10.14 -0.41 -14.92
C ALA A 25 8.74 -0.17 -15.55
N ARG A 26 8.45 -0.87 -16.65
CA ARG A 26 7.13 -0.83 -17.30
C ARG A 26 6.00 -1.30 -16.38
N GLU A 27 6.24 -2.35 -15.61
CA GLU A 27 5.25 -2.90 -14.67
C GLU A 27 5.05 -1.97 -13.47
N LEU A 28 6.10 -1.28 -13.05
CA LEU A 28 6.01 -0.26 -12.00
C LEU A 28 5.17 0.93 -12.48
N VAL A 29 5.47 1.50 -13.64
CA VAL A 29 4.80 2.70 -14.14
C VAL A 29 3.34 2.39 -14.51
N ILE A 30 3.12 1.43 -15.41
CA ILE A 30 1.77 1.10 -15.88
C ILE A 30 0.93 0.53 -14.74
N GLY A 31 1.50 -0.40 -13.96
CA GLY A 31 0.80 -1.01 -12.84
C GLY A 31 0.41 0.01 -11.77
N ALA A 32 1.31 0.94 -11.41
CA ALA A 32 0.99 1.99 -10.45
C ALA A 32 -0.09 2.94 -10.95
N SER A 33 -0.04 3.35 -12.22
CA SER A 33 -1.08 4.21 -12.82
C SER A 33 -2.44 3.52 -12.87
N LEU A 34 -2.49 2.26 -13.32
CA LEU A 34 -3.73 1.48 -13.37
C LEU A 34 -4.29 1.21 -11.96
N TRP A 35 -3.42 0.90 -11.00
CA TRP A 35 -3.83 0.68 -9.62
C TRP A 35 -4.36 1.95 -8.96
N GLY A 36 -3.69 3.09 -9.18
CA GLY A 36 -4.16 4.40 -8.75
C GLY A 36 -5.53 4.76 -9.34
N ALA A 37 -5.71 4.58 -10.65
CA ALA A 37 -6.98 4.82 -11.31
C ALA A 37 -8.09 3.88 -10.79
N ALA A 38 -7.79 2.61 -10.56
CA ALA A 38 -8.73 1.64 -10.03
C ALA A 38 -9.20 1.99 -8.60
N MET A 39 -8.27 2.41 -7.72
CA MET A 39 -8.63 2.82 -6.36
C MET A 39 -9.34 4.17 -6.32
N THR A 40 -9.03 5.08 -7.26
CA THR A 40 -9.79 6.32 -7.47
C THR A 40 -11.24 5.99 -7.85
N LEU A 41 -11.44 5.08 -8.80
CA LEU A 41 -12.77 4.63 -9.22
C LEU A 41 -13.52 3.93 -8.08
N SER A 42 -12.84 3.11 -7.29
CA SER A 42 -13.42 2.49 -6.09
C SER A 42 -13.90 3.56 -5.10
N ALA A 43 -13.06 4.56 -4.79
CA ALA A 43 -13.41 5.62 -3.86
C ALA A 43 -14.59 6.45 -4.36
N TRP A 44 -14.59 6.81 -5.64
CA TRP A 44 -15.71 7.51 -6.28
C TRP A 44 -17.01 6.72 -6.17
N PHE A 45 -16.98 5.44 -6.50
CA PHE A 45 -18.16 4.57 -6.40
C PHE A 45 -18.63 4.40 -4.94
N GLY A 46 -17.69 4.24 -4.00
CA GLY A 46 -17.99 4.18 -2.58
C GLY A 46 -18.65 5.45 -2.05
N LEU A 47 -18.19 6.62 -2.48
CA LEU A 47 -18.80 7.91 -2.16
C LEU A 47 -20.17 8.07 -2.82
N TRP A 48 -20.32 7.64 -4.06
CA TRP A 48 -21.60 7.67 -4.77
C TRP A 48 -22.67 6.82 -4.06
N LEU A 49 -22.32 5.61 -3.61
CA LEU A 49 -23.25 4.75 -2.87
C LEU A 49 -23.69 5.32 -1.52
N ARG A 50 -22.82 6.09 -0.85
CA ARG A 50 -23.04 6.53 0.54
C ARG A 50 -23.64 7.93 0.62
N GLU A 51 -23.13 8.84 -0.20
CA GLU A 51 -23.42 10.28 -0.10
C GLU A 51 -23.91 10.86 -1.43
N ARG A 52 -24.17 10.00 -2.44
CA ARG A 52 -24.54 10.42 -3.81
C ARG A 52 -23.57 11.43 -4.41
N ALA A 53 -22.30 11.38 -3.99
CA ALA A 53 -21.24 12.31 -4.37
C ALA A 53 -21.50 13.79 -4.03
N LEU A 54 -22.38 14.10 -3.07
CA LEU A 54 -22.63 15.44 -2.57
C LEU A 54 -21.63 15.83 -1.46
N THR A 55 -20.33 15.74 -1.75
CA THR A 55 -19.28 16.09 -0.80
C THR A 55 -18.43 17.26 -1.31
N PHE A 56 -18.22 18.26 -0.46
CA PHE A 56 -17.38 19.42 -0.76
C PHE A 56 -15.91 19.07 -1.00
N HIS A 57 -15.47 17.90 -0.53
CA HIS A 57 -14.08 17.40 -0.63
C HIS A 57 -13.91 16.22 -1.58
N LEU A 58 -14.81 16.07 -2.57
CA LEU A 58 -14.77 14.94 -3.50
C LEU A 58 -13.39 14.83 -4.17
N SER A 59 -12.86 15.92 -4.72
CA SER A 59 -11.56 15.96 -5.38
C SER A 59 -10.42 15.50 -4.50
N GLU A 60 -10.35 16.01 -3.26
CA GLU A 60 -9.28 15.72 -2.31
C GLU A 60 -9.29 14.24 -1.91
N LEU A 61 -10.48 13.67 -1.69
CA LEU A 61 -10.62 12.25 -1.40
C LEU A 61 -10.20 11.38 -2.59
N LEU A 62 -10.60 11.73 -3.81
CA LEU A 62 -10.21 10.98 -5.00
C LEU A 62 -8.69 11.01 -5.23
N VAL A 63 -8.06 12.17 -5.07
CA VAL A 63 -6.61 12.32 -5.17
C VAL A 63 -5.92 11.53 -4.06
N LEU A 64 -6.39 11.61 -2.82
CA LEU A 64 -5.82 10.89 -1.69
C LEU A 64 -5.79 9.37 -1.93
N PHE A 65 -6.92 8.79 -2.35
CA PHE A 65 -7.01 7.35 -2.62
C PHE A 65 -6.21 6.95 -3.86
N GLY A 66 -6.26 7.74 -4.94
CA GLY A 66 -5.52 7.47 -6.16
C GLY A 66 -4.00 7.53 -5.97
N VAL A 67 -3.50 8.60 -5.34
CA VAL A 67 -2.06 8.79 -5.07
C VAL A 67 -1.58 7.79 -4.02
N GLY A 68 -2.36 7.53 -2.97
CA GLY A 68 -2.03 6.52 -1.97
C GLY A 68 -1.83 5.14 -2.58
N ALA A 69 -2.73 4.73 -3.48
CA ALA A 69 -2.61 3.48 -4.23
C ALA A 69 -1.42 3.49 -5.20
N LEU A 70 -1.25 4.56 -5.98
CA LEU A 70 -0.13 4.71 -6.92
C LEU A 70 1.21 4.54 -6.21
N MET A 71 1.39 5.19 -5.05
CA MET A 71 2.61 5.10 -4.25
C MET A 71 2.79 3.74 -3.55
N ALA A 72 1.69 3.05 -3.24
CA ALA A 72 1.74 1.72 -2.63
C ALA A 72 2.21 0.63 -3.60
N TRP A 73 1.95 0.78 -4.90
CA TRP A 73 2.20 -0.29 -5.88
C TRP A 73 3.65 -0.80 -5.91
N PRO A 74 4.69 0.05 -6.06
CA PRO A 74 6.08 -0.44 -6.11
C PRO A 74 6.54 -1.22 -4.86
N PRO A 75 6.41 -0.69 -3.62
CA PRO A 75 6.85 -1.41 -2.44
C PRO A 75 6.04 -2.68 -2.19
N SER A 76 4.71 -2.66 -2.40
CA SER A 76 3.87 -3.84 -2.26
C SER A 76 4.27 -4.96 -3.22
N LEU A 77 4.51 -4.64 -4.48
CA LEU A 77 4.86 -5.61 -5.50
C LEU A 77 6.23 -6.24 -5.23
N PHE A 78 7.21 -5.42 -4.83
CA PHE A 78 8.54 -5.89 -4.44
C PHE A 78 8.47 -6.85 -3.24
N LEU A 79 7.79 -6.45 -2.15
CA LEU A 79 7.67 -7.26 -0.94
C LEU A 79 6.90 -8.56 -1.19
N ALA A 80 5.79 -8.49 -1.94
CA ALA A 80 5.03 -9.67 -2.34
C ALA A 80 5.89 -10.65 -3.13
N ARG A 81 6.63 -10.17 -4.13
CA ARG A 81 7.53 -11.01 -4.95
C ARG A 81 8.60 -11.66 -4.11
N PHE A 82 9.22 -10.90 -3.22
CA PHE A 82 10.27 -11.40 -2.34
C PHE A 82 9.77 -12.53 -1.42
N ALA A 83 8.57 -12.37 -0.85
CA ALA A 83 7.91 -13.38 -0.03
C ALA A 83 7.44 -14.61 -0.84
N ALA A 84 7.01 -14.38 -2.08
CA ALA A 84 6.42 -15.37 -2.98
C ALA A 84 7.46 -16.19 -3.79
N LEU A 85 8.75 -15.86 -3.73
CA LEU A 85 9.80 -16.55 -4.48
C LEU A 85 9.84 -18.06 -4.17
N GLU A 86 9.80 -18.87 -5.22
CA GLU A 86 9.88 -20.35 -5.15
C GLU A 86 8.74 -20.98 -4.31
N ARG A 87 7.60 -20.27 -4.17
CA ARG A 87 6.41 -20.76 -3.47
C ARG A 87 5.31 -21.22 -4.43
N ARG A 88 4.39 -22.03 -3.90
CA ARG A 88 3.17 -22.47 -4.60
C ARG A 88 2.21 -21.31 -4.83
N ILE A 89 1.32 -21.46 -5.80
CA ILE A 89 0.37 -20.42 -6.24
C ILE A 89 -0.46 -19.82 -5.11
N GLU A 90 -0.89 -20.63 -4.14
CA GLU A 90 -1.69 -20.19 -3.00
C GLU A 90 -0.91 -19.21 -2.12
N THR A 91 0.36 -19.52 -1.85
CA THR A 91 1.25 -18.64 -1.07
C THR A 91 1.56 -17.35 -1.85
N ARG A 92 1.68 -17.44 -3.18
CA ARG A 92 1.91 -16.26 -4.03
C ARG A 92 0.70 -15.33 -4.01
N PHE A 93 -0.50 -15.89 -4.16
CA PHE A 93 -1.76 -15.16 -4.04
C PHE A 93 -1.87 -14.48 -2.67
N ALA A 94 -1.66 -15.22 -1.58
CA ALA A 94 -1.71 -14.68 -0.23
C ALA A 94 -0.69 -13.54 -0.03
N ALA A 95 0.52 -13.67 -0.56
CA ALA A 95 1.53 -12.63 -0.49
C ALA A 95 1.10 -11.36 -1.24
N TYR A 96 0.62 -11.48 -2.49
CA TYR A 96 0.14 -10.32 -3.24
C TYR A 96 -1.06 -9.67 -2.57
N LEU A 97 -2.04 -10.46 -2.14
CA LEU A 97 -3.23 -9.97 -1.44
C LEU A 97 -2.84 -9.19 -0.19
N PHE A 98 -1.98 -9.78 0.66
CA PHE A 98 -1.55 -9.17 1.91
C PHE A 98 -0.78 -7.87 1.68
N PHE A 99 0.28 -7.90 0.86
CA PHE A 99 1.14 -6.73 0.69
C PHE A 99 0.49 -5.62 -0.14
N LEU A 100 -0.36 -5.93 -1.12
CA LEU A 100 -1.13 -4.91 -1.83
C LEU A 100 -2.19 -4.28 -0.92
N ALA A 101 -2.92 -5.08 -0.13
CA ALA A 101 -3.89 -4.55 0.82
C ALA A 101 -3.21 -3.65 1.86
N LEU A 102 -2.20 -4.19 2.54
CA LEU A 102 -1.48 -3.49 3.61
C LEU A 102 -0.79 -2.24 3.07
N GLY A 103 -0.13 -2.33 1.92
CA GLY A 103 0.55 -1.18 1.32
C GLY A 103 -0.44 -0.10 0.88
N THR A 104 -1.55 -0.47 0.22
CA THR A 104 -2.56 0.50 -0.25
C THR A 104 -3.23 1.20 0.93
N ILE A 105 -3.68 0.44 1.93
CA ILE A 105 -4.29 0.98 3.15
C ILE A 105 -3.27 1.83 3.91
N GLY A 106 -2.07 1.29 4.14
CA GLY A 106 -1.02 1.96 4.92
C GLY A 106 -0.53 3.25 4.27
N MET A 107 -0.31 3.26 2.96
CA MET A 107 0.14 4.46 2.24
C MET A 107 -0.94 5.53 2.21
N THR A 108 -2.19 5.15 1.96
CA THR A 108 -3.31 6.11 1.95
C THR A 108 -3.56 6.67 3.35
N ALA A 109 -3.51 5.82 4.39
CA ALA A 109 -3.61 6.24 5.79
C ALA A 109 -2.45 7.17 6.19
N MET A 110 -1.25 6.92 5.70
CA MET A 110 -0.09 7.78 5.93
C MET A 110 -0.30 9.16 5.30
N LEU A 111 -0.72 9.23 4.03
CA LEU A 111 -1.01 10.51 3.36
C LEU A 111 -2.10 11.29 4.10
N PHE A 112 -3.18 10.60 4.51
CA PHE A 112 -4.22 11.18 5.33
C PHE A 112 -3.68 11.70 6.66
N ALA A 113 -2.83 10.93 7.35
CA ALA A 113 -2.25 11.33 8.62
C ALA A 113 -1.31 12.54 8.49
N LEU A 114 -0.57 12.65 7.38
CA LEU A 114 0.27 13.81 7.11
C LEU A 114 -0.57 15.07 6.89
N ASP A 115 -1.65 14.99 6.12
CA ASP A 115 -2.57 16.10 5.89
C ASP A 115 -3.29 16.51 7.19
N TYR A 116 -3.83 15.53 7.91
CA TYR A 116 -4.46 15.72 9.22
C TYR A 116 -3.50 16.38 10.21
N ARG A 117 -2.26 15.88 10.31
CA ARG A 117 -1.24 16.48 11.19
C ARG A 117 -0.86 17.88 10.75
N ALA A 118 -0.77 18.17 9.45
CA ALA A 118 -0.46 19.50 8.94
C ALA A 118 -1.53 20.51 9.37
N PHE A 119 -2.81 20.14 9.27
CA PHE A 119 -3.91 20.95 9.77
C PHE A 119 -3.79 21.23 11.28
N TYR A 120 -3.50 20.20 12.09
CA TYR A 120 -3.41 20.35 13.54
C TYR A 120 -2.10 20.97 14.06
N ALA A 121 -1.06 21.09 13.23
CA ALA A 121 0.27 21.51 13.65
C ALA A 121 0.31 22.89 14.31
N GLN A 122 -0.62 23.79 13.97
CA GLN A 122 -0.71 25.14 14.57
C GLN A 122 -1.04 25.14 16.07
N TRP A 123 -1.67 24.07 16.58
CA TRP A 123 -1.97 23.89 18.01
C TRP A 123 -0.92 23.03 18.74
N HIS A 124 0.14 22.63 18.04
CA HIS A 124 1.21 21.83 18.63
C HIS A 124 2.28 22.72 19.26
N ALA A 125 2.96 22.18 20.28
CA ALA A 125 4.16 22.77 20.86
C ALA A 125 5.28 22.88 19.80
N PRO A 126 6.33 23.68 20.05
CA PRO A 126 7.48 23.74 19.15
C PRO A 126 8.13 22.37 18.89
N VAL A 127 8.56 22.16 17.65
CA VAL A 127 9.22 20.91 17.20
C VAL A 127 10.45 20.62 18.08
N GLY A 128 10.64 19.35 18.44
CA GLY A 128 11.77 18.89 19.24
C GLY A 128 11.52 18.89 20.75
N THR A 129 10.39 19.43 21.22
CA THR A 129 9.98 19.29 22.63
C THR A 129 9.38 17.91 22.90
N ARG A 130 9.45 17.44 24.16
CA ARG A 130 8.78 16.19 24.58
C ARG A 130 7.27 16.24 24.33
N THR A 131 6.63 17.38 24.59
CA THR A 131 5.21 17.60 24.32
C THR A 131 4.88 17.44 22.85
N TRP A 132 5.67 18.06 21.96
CA TRP A 132 5.49 17.91 20.52
C TRP A 132 5.59 16.45 20.07
N LEU A 133 6.53 15.67 20.63
CA LEU A 133 6.67 14.25 20.30
C LEU A 133 5.39 13.46 20.64
N PHE A 134 4.82 13.68 21.83
CA PHE A 134 3.56 13.05 22.21
C PHE A 134 2.41 13.50 21.29
N GLN A 135 2.29 14.81 21.04
CA GLN A 135 1.23 15.32 20.17
C GLN A 135 1.35 14.79 18.74
N PHE A 136 2.56 14.69 18.19
CA PHE A 136 2.82 14.07 16.89
C PHE A 136 2.40 12.61 16.87
N ALA A 137 2.78 11.82 17.88
CA ALA A 137 2.45 10.41 17.96
C ALA A 137 0.94 10.17 18.07
N PHE A 138 0.26 10.86 18.98
CA PHE A 138 -1.18 10.67 19.20
C PHE A 138 -2.03 11.22 18.05
N THR A 139 -1.68 12.38 17.49
CA THR A 139 -2.41 12.94 16.33
C THR A 139 -2.28 12.01 15.12
N THR A 140 -1.09 11.47 14.87
CA THR A 140 -0.87 10.49 13.80
C THR A 140 -1.67 9.22 14.07
N ALA A 141 -1.61 8.65 15.28
CA ALA A 141 -2.32 7.43 15.63
C ALA A 141 -3.86 7.58 15.49
N ILE A 142 -4.41 8.71 15.92
CA ILE A 142 -5.83 9.03 15.77
C ILE A 142 -6.20 9.15 14.29
N ALA A 143 -5.37 9.79 13.46
CA ALA A 143 -5.62 9.90 12.04
C ALA A 143 -5.64 8.52 11.35
N PHE A 144 -4.70 7.63 11.70
CA PHE A 144 -4.72 6.24 11.22
C PHE A 144 -6.01 5.52 11.63
N TYR A 145 -6.43 5.64 12.90
CA TYR A 145 -7.67 5.04 13.36
C TYR A 145 -8.90 5.58 12.62
N GLN A 146 -9.00 6.90 12.45
CA GLN A 146 -10.09 7.55 11.71
C GLN A 146 -10.16 7.05 10.27
N PHE A 147 -9.02 6.98 9.58
CA PHE A 147 -8.94 6.42 8.23
C PHE A 147 -9.38 4.95 8.21
N LEU A 148 -8.96 4.14 9.19
CA LEU A 148 -9.33 2.73 9.24
C LEU A 148 -10.84 2.52 9.44
N VAL A 149 -11.49 3.37 10.23
CA VAL A 149 -12.94 3.26 10.50
C VAL A 149 -13.77 3.78 9.34
N MET A 150 -13.38 4.92 8.75
CA MET A 150 -14.18 5.63 7.75
C MET A 150 -13.67 5.42 6.33
N GLY A 151 -12.37 5.54 6.10
CA GLY A 151 -11.74 5.45 4.78
C GLY A 151 -11.82 4.06 4.16
N LEU A 152 -11.65 2.97 4.94
CA LEU A 152 -11.73 1.60 4.42
C LEU A 152 -13.06 1.30 3.70
N ARG A 153 -14.14 1.97 4.13
CA ARG A 153 -15.48 1.80 3.59
C ARG A 153 -15.59 2.28 2.14
N LEU A 154 -14.67 3.12 1.68
CA LEU A 154 -14.59 3.62 0.31
C LEU A 154 -13.83 2.65 -0.62
N TYR A 155 -13.07 1.70 -0.05
CA TYR A 155 -12.49 0.59 -0.82
C TYR A 155 -13.48 -0.54 -1.09
N LEU A 156 -14.61 -0.60 -0.37
CA LEU A 156 -15.55 -1.72 -0.46
C LEU A 156 -16.89 -1.30 -1.08
N PRO A 157 -17.48 -2.14 -1.95
CA PRO A 157 -17.02 -3.49 -2.32
C PRO A 157 -16.00 -3.53 -3.48
N VAL A 158 -15.93 -2.48 -4.30
CA VAL A 158 -15.25 -2.50 -5.61
C VAL A 158 -13.75 -2.72 -5.49
N GLY A 159 -13.05 -1.93 -4.68
CA GLY A 159 -11.61 -2.07 -4.45
C GLY A 159 -11.23 -3.43 -3.89
N GLY A 160 -12.06 -4.02 -3.03
CA GLY A 160 -11.89 -5.39 -2.54
C GLY A 160 -11.94 -6.44 -3.65
N ALA A 161 -12.92 -6.35 -4.56
CA ALA A 161 -13.02 -7.24 -5.71
C ALA A 161 -11.84 -7.08 -6.69
N ILE A 162 -11.45 -5.83 -6.98
CA ILE A 162 -10.30 -5.52 -7.83
C ILE A 162 -9.00 -6.08 -7.21
N LEU A 163 -8.81 -5.90 -5.91
CA LEU A 163 -7.66 -6.43 -5.17
C LEU A 163 -7.56 -7.95 -5.28
N LEU A 164 -8.67 -8.67 -5.12
CA LEU A 164 -8.70 -10.13 -5.29
C LEU A 164 -8.31 -10.52 -6.72
N GLY A 165 -8.93 -9.88 -7.72
CA GLY A 165 -8.66 -10.15 -9.14
C GLY A 165 -7.20 -9.89 -9.54
N VAL A 166 -6.64 -8.74 -9.15
CA VAL A 166 -5.24 -8.39 -9.42
C VAL A 166 -4.28 -9.33 -8.68
N SER A 167 -4.60 -9.71 -7.45
CA SER A 167 -3.75 -10.65 -6.68
C SER A 167 -3.72 -12.04 -7.33
N LEU A 168 -4.86 -12.53 -7.86
CA LEU A 168 -4.93 -13.77 -8.62
C LEU A 168 -4.12 -13.67 -9.92
N TRP A 169 -4.30 -12.57 -10.67
CA TRP A 169 -3.55 -12.34 -11.91
C TRP A 169 -2.03 -12.32 -11.69
N LEU A 170 -1.55 -11.60 -10.67
CA LEU A 170 -0.13 -11.56 -10.30
C LEU A 170 0.40 -12.91 -9.78
N ALA A 171 -0.43 -13.70 -9.10
CA ALA A 171 -0.09 -15.04 -8.67
C ALA A 171 0.08 -16.00 -9.86
N ASN A 172 -0.71 -15.84 -10.91
CA ASN A 172 -0.67 -16.68 -12.12
C ASN A 172 0.48 -16.31 -13.05
N GLY A 173 0.76 -15.02 -13.28
CA GLY A 173 1.71 -14.53 -14.29
C GLY A 173 3.20 -14.92 -14.13
N ARG A 174 3.62 -15.67 -13.10
CA ARG A 174 4.97 -16.32 -13.09
C ARG A 174 4.93 -17.85 -13.23
N GLY A 175 3.75 -18.45 -13.32
CA GLY A 175 3.63 -19.86 -13.70
C GLY A 175 4.06 -20.08 -15.16
N GLU A 176 3.83 -19.07 -16.01
CA GLU A 176 4.15 -19.08 -17.44
C GLU A 176 5.61 -18.72 -17.79
N GLN A 177 6.43 -18.33 -16.81
CA GLN A 177 7.85 -17.96 -17.01
C GLN A 177 8.82 -19.07 -16.57
N ARG A 178 8.35 -20.31 -16.43
CA ARG A 178 9.16 -21.50 -16.14
C ARG A 178 9.15 -22.46 -17.32
#